data_AF-A0A3S1Q7P4-F1
#
_entry.id   AF-A0A3S1Q7P4-F1
#
_cell.length_a   1.000
_cell.length_b   1.000
_cell.length_c   1.000
_cell.angle_alpha   90.00
_cell.angle_beta   90.00
_cell.angle_gamma   90.00
#
_symmetry.space_group_name_H-M   'P 1'
#
loop_
_entity.id
_entity.type
_entity.pdbx_description
1 polymer ?
#
loop_
_entity_poly.entity_id
_entity_poly.type
_entity_poly.pdbx_seq_one_letter_code
_entity_poly.pdbx_strand_id
1 'polypeptide(L)'
;SLLLGEPGKGDPLAHPRLTLVCQAVRIERGSAEHARTERRYLNHNARAKLYAGLGDFSIFRLDPQRASLNGGFGKAYQLDRSDLLASGPVVEELAAREQSAIDHMNADHLDAIAVYAQHFAKVSGNGWRIAGFDADGMDLVSGDDACRVFYPQPLGAAGELRHVLVDMARAGRAIVDAETET
;
A
#
# COMPACT_ATOMS: atom_id res chain seq x y z
N SER A 1 -1.17 8.00 19.52
CA SER A 1 -0.62 6.75 18.99
C SER A 1 -1.69 6.04 18.18
N LEU A 2 -1.30 5.16 17.27
CA LEU A 2 -2.19 4.32 16.47
C LEU A 2 -1.87 2.85 16.78
N LEU A 3 -2.89 2.04 17.04
CA LEU A 3 -2.75 0.59 17.21
C LEU A 3 -3.15 -0.09 15.90
N LEU A 4 -2.26 -0.92 15.37
CA LEU A 4 -2.45 -1.72 14.16
C LEU A 4 -2.29 -3.21 14.53
N GLY A 5 -3.03 -4.09 13.88
CA GLY A 5 -2.88 -5.53 14.08
C GLY A 5 -3.89 -6.33 13.28
N GLU A 6 -3.63 -7.63 13.18
CA GLU A 6 -4.47 -8.59 12.49
C GLU A 6 -5.04 -9.56 13.53
N PRO A 7 -6.15 -9.19 14.22
CA PRO A 7 -6.75 -10.07 15.20
C PRO A 7 -7.30 -11.34 14.51
N GLY A 8 -6.98 -12.51 15.06
CA GLY A 8 -7.50 -13.79 14.60
C GLY A 8 -8.22 -14.56 15.69
N LYS A 9 -8.61 -15.81 15.38
CA LYS A 9 -9.18 -16.74 16.36
C LYS A 9 -8.13 -17.18 17.40
N GLY A 10 -8.57 -17.63 18.57
CA GLY A 10 -7.70 -18.14 19.63
C GLY A 10 -7.21 -17.07 20.60
N ASP A 11 -6.04 -17.28 21.20
CA ASP A 11 -5.44 -16.37 22.19
C ASP A 11 -5.09 -15.00 21.56
N PRO A 12 -5.68 -13.88 22.02
CA PRO A 12 -5.34 -12.55 21.54
C PRO A 12 -3.86 -12.18 21.64
N LEU A 13 -3.11 -12.78 22.57
CA LEU A 13 -1.69 -12.52 22.77
C LEU A 13 -0.80 -13.15 21.69
N ALA A 14 -1.33 -14.11 20.91
CA ALA A 14 -0.60 -14.80 19.86
C ALA A 14 -0.53 -14.03 18.52
N HIS A 15 -1.42 -13.07 18.29
CA HIS A 15 -1.51 -12.33 17.02
C HIS A 15 -0.52 -11.17 16.97
N PRO A 16 -0.01 -10.75 15.80
CA PRO A 16 0.87 -9.60 15.69
C PRO A 16 0.14 -8.27 15.87
N ARG A 17 0.74 -7.33 16.61
CA ARG A 17 0.24 -5.96 16.81
C ARG A 17 1.40 -4.96 16.84
N LEU A 18 1.16 -3.79 16.27
CA LEU A 18 2.08 -2.65 16.26
C LEU A 18 1.43 -1.46 16.95
N THR A 19 2.06 -0.93 18.01
CA THR A 19 1.72 0.40 18.54
C THR A 19 2.63 1.43 17.90
N LEU A 20 2.08 2.25 17.01
CA LEU A 20 2.77 3.37 16.38
C LEU A 20 2.66 4.63 17.25
N VAL A 21 3.81 5.16 17.66
CA VAL A 21 3.89 6.48 18.28
C VAL A 21 4.19 7.49 17.19
N CYS A 22 3.28 8.44 16.99
CA CYS A 22 3.35 9.42 15.91
C CYS A 22 2.77 10.76 16.34
N GLN A 23 3.21 11.82 15.67
CA GLN A 23 2.58 13.14 15.75
C GLN A 23 1.54 13.26 14.64
N ALA A 24 0.29 13.58 14.98
CA ALA A 24 -0.70 13.93 13.97
C ALA A 24 -0.45 15.37 13.51
N VAL A 25 -0.25 15.56 12.21
CA VAL A 25 -0.03 16.85 11.57
C VAL A 25 -1.17 17.11 10.61
N ARG A 26 -1.94 18.18 10.85
CA ARG A 26 -2.97 18.61 9.92
C ARG A 26 -2.32 19.14 8.66
N ILE A 27 -2.77 18.67 7.50
CA ILE A 27 -2.29 19.15 6.21
C ILE A 27 -3.15 20.34 5.79
N GLU A 28 -2.50 21.46 5.51
CA GLU A 28 -3.19 22.72 5.19
C GLU A 28 -3.94 22.62 3.85
N ARG A 29 -5.23 22.94 3.84
CA ARG A 29 -6.08 22.79 2.66
C ARG A 29 -5.62 23.74 1.55
N GLY A 30 -5.57 23.24 0.32
CA GLY A 30 -5.13 24.00 -0.85
C GLY A 30 -3.60 24.08 -1.03
N SER A 31 -2.81 23.53 -0.11
CA SER A 31 -1.38 23.34 -0.33
C SER A 31 -1.08 22.26 -1.38
N ALA A 32 0.12 22.28 -1.97
CA ALA A 32 0.57 21.23 -2.88
C ALA A 32 0.62 19.85 -2.17
N GLU A 33 0.98 19.83 -0.88
CA GLU A 33 0.96 18.62 -0.06
C GLU A 33 -0.46 18.09 0.12
N HIS A 34 -1.44 18.97 0.36
CA HIS A 34 -2.85 18.58 0.44
C HIS A 34 -3.33 17.94 -0.85
N ALA A 35 -3.07 18.57 -2.01
CA ALA A 35 -3.50 18.02 -3.30
C ALA A 35 -2.92 16.62 -3.54
N ARG A 36 -1.63 16.41 -3.23
CA ARG A 36 -0.98 15.10 -3.32
C ARG A 36 -1.59 14.08 -2.36
N THR A 37 -1.79 14.46 -1.10
CA THR A 37 -2.30 13.56 -0.05
C THR A 37 -3.76 13.20 -0.29
N GLU A 38 -4.59 14.16 -0.68
CA GLU A 38 -5.99 13.95 -1.05
C GLU A 38 -6.11 12.98 -2.22
N ARG A 39 -5.32 13.19 -3.30
CA ARG A 39 -5.26 12.26 -4.43
C ARG A 39 -4.98 10.83 -3.98
N ARG A 40 -3.90 10.60 -3.21
CA ARG A 40 -3.57 9.25 -2.71
C ARG A 40 -4.70 8.72 -1.82
N TYR A 41 -5.19 9.51 -0.88
CA TYR A 41 -6.27 9.09 0.02
C TYR A 41 -7.52 8.64 -0.75
N LEU A 42 -7.91 9.37 -1.80
CA LEU A 42 -9.07 9.05 -2.64
C LEU A 42 -8.85 7.86 -3.58
N ASN A 43 -7.61 7.57 -3.99
CA ASN A 43 -7.30 6.34 -4.74
C ASN A 43 -7.56 5.09 -3.88
N HIS A 44 -7.20 5.13 -2.60
CA HIS A 44 -7.47 4.05 -1.65
C HIS A 44 -8.93 4.02 -1.18
N ASN A 45 -9.56 5.19 -1.05
CA ASN A 45 -10.89 5.34 -0.44
C ASN A 45 -11.84 6.02 -1.43
N ALA A 46 -12.24 5.34 -2.50
CA ALA A 46 -13.06 5.96 -3.55
C ALA A 46 -14.38 6.57 -3.05
N ARG A 47 -15.02 5.94 -2.05
CA ARG A 47 -16.25 6.45 -1.41
C ARG A 47 -16.03 7.78 -0.68
N ALA A 48 -14.79 8.10 -0.31
CA ALA A 48 -14.44 9.35 0.34
C ALA A 48 -14.62 10.60 -0.51
N LYS A 49 -14.76 10.45 -1.84
CA LYS A 49 -15.11 11.55 -2.74
C LYS A 49 -16.40 12.26 -2.33
N LEU A 50 -17.32 11.54 -1.66
CA LEU A 50 -18.59 12.11 -1.17
C LEU A 50 -18.40 13.13 -0.03
N TYR A 51 -17.29 13.05 0.70
CA TYR A 51 -17.06 13.87 1.90
C TYR A 51 -15.75 14.67 1.90
N ALA A 52 -14.74 14.31 1.09
CA ALA A 52 -13.43 14.99 1.09
C ALA A 52 -13.53 16.49 0.72
N GLY A 53 -14.50 16.85 -0.12
CA GLY A 53 -14.80 18.23 -0.51
C GLY A 53 -15.60 19.03 0.51
N LEU A 54 -16.11 18.41 1.58
CA LEU A 54 -16.83 19.13 2.64
C LEU A 54 -15.84 19.97 3.46
N GLY A 55 -16.28 21.18 3.84
CA GLY A 55 -15.40 22.15 4.51
C GLY A 55 -14.93 21.73 5.91
N ASP A 56 -15.64 20.81 6.56
CA ASP A 56 -15.31 20.22 7.85
C ASP A 56 -14.39 18.98 7.74
N PHE A 57 -14.22 18.43 6.54
CA PHE A 57 -13.25 17.35 6.32
C PHE A 57 -11.82 17.88 6.41
N SER A 58 -10.94 17.13 7.06
CA SER A 58 -9.52 17.48 7.22
C SER A 58 -8.64 16.24 7.07
N ILE A 59 -7.56 16.38 6.32
CA ILE A 59 -6.54 15.35 6.16
C ILE A 59 -5.45 15.56 7.21
N PHE A 60 -5.12 14.48 7.93
CA PHE A 60 -4.01 14.45 8.86
C PHE A 60 -2.97 13.43 8.37
N ARG A 61 -1.71 13.83 8.36
CA ARG A 61 -0.57 12.92 8.21
C ARG A 61 -0.11 12.51 9.60
N LEU A 62 0.06 11.22 9.82
CA LEU A 62 0.74 10.71 11.01
C LEU A 62 2.23 10.68 10.71
N ASP A 63 3.04 11.43 11.49
CA ASP A 63 4.50 11.44 11.40
C ASP A 63 5.11 10.45 12.40
N PRO A 64 5.58 9.26 11.96
CA PRO A 64 6.12 8.23 12.84
C PRO A 64 7.34 8.70 13.63
N GLN A 65 7.38 8.35 14.92
CA GLN A 65 8.52 8.63 15.79
C GLN A 65 9.22 7.33 16.22
N ARG A 66 8.44 6.32 16.57
CA ARG A 66 8.88 4.96 16.96
C ARG A 66 7.69 4.02 16.94
N ALA A 67 7.93 2.72 17.04
CA ALA A 67 6.87 1.75 17.26
C ALA A 67 7.28 0.62 18.19
N SER A 68 6.28 0.01 18.83
CA SER A 68 6.45 -1.22 19.61
C SER A 68 5.72 -2.34 18.86
N LEU A 69 6.47 -3.31 18.36
CA LEU A 69 5.94 -4.48 17.64
C LEU A 69 5.91 -5.67 18.60
N ASN A 70 4.71 -6.20 18.85
CA ASN A 70 4.54 -7.52 19.41
C ASN A 70 4.19 -8.48 18.28
N GLY A 71 5.11 -9.36 17.91
CA GLY A 71 4.94 -10.35 16.84
C GLY A 71 4.32 -11.67 17.31
N GLY A 72 3.62 -11.67 18.45
CA GLY A 72 3.14 -12.87 19.12
C GLY A 72 4.06 -13.35 20.25
N PHE A 73 3.95 -14.62 20.61
CA PHE A 73 4.60 -15.17 21.82
C PHE A 73 6.12 -15.01 21.79
N GLY A 74 6.66 -14.31 22.80
CA GLY A 74 8.11 -14.10 22.98
C GLY A 74 8.78 -13.19 21.95
N LYS A 75 8.03 -12.53 21.06
CA LYS A 75 8.56 -11.68 19.99
C LYS A 75 8.17 -10.22 20.22
N ALA A 76 9.05 -9.45 20.85
CA ALA A 76 8.84 -8.03 21.10
C ALA A 76 10.02 -7.22 20.58
N TYR A 77 9.73 -6.21 19.75
CA TYR A 77 10.72 -5.35 19.12
C TYR A 77 10.37 -3.88 19.35
N GLN A 78 11.39 -3.08 19.61
CA GLN A 78 11.30 -1.62 19.54
C GLN A 78 11.84 -1.21 18.19
N LEU A 79 11.03 -0.47 17.44
CA LEU A 79 11.36 0.07 16.13
C LEU A 79 11.58 1.57 16.25
N ASP A 80 12.62 2.08 15.63
CA ASP A 80 12.83 3.51 15.50
C ASP A 80 12.17 4.05 14.21
N ARG A 81 12.39 5.34 13.93
CA ARG A 81 11.79 5.98 12.76
C ARG A 81 12.33 5.44 11.44
N SER A 82 13.62 5.08 11.37
CA SER A 82 14.24 4.54 10.16
C SER A 82 13.74 3.15 9.81
N ASP A 83 13.34 2.35 10.81
CA ASP A 83 12.69 1.06 10.58
C ASP A 83 11.29 1.17 9.96
N LEU A 84 10.65 2.35 10.03
CA LEU A 84 9.24 2.54 9.67
C LEU A 84 9.03 3.24 8.33
N LEU A 85 10.06 3.88 7.78
CA LEU A 85 9.95 4.74 6.62
C LEU A 85 10.89 4.28 5.51
N ALA A 86 10.35 4.13 4.31
CA ALA A 86 11.18 4.08 3.11
C ALA A 86 12.00 5.37 3.00
N SER A 87 13.25 5.23 2.58
CA SER A 87 14.21 6.35 2.49
C SER A 87 14.89 6.39 1.13
N GLY A 88 15.44 7.56 0.80
CA GLY A 88 16.21 7.77 -0.42
C GLY A 88 15.44 8.48 -1.55
N PRO A 89 16.14 8.83 -2.64
CA PRO A 89 15.59 9.64 -3.74
C PRO A 89 14.37 9.02 -4.42
N VAL A 90 14.31 7.68 -4.44
CA VAL A 90 13.23 6.90 -5.08
C VAL A 90 11.84 7.29 -4.58
N VAL A 91 11.71 7.71 -3.32
CA VAL A 91 10.41 8.10 -2.73
C VAL A 91 9.82 9.31 -3.46
N GLU A 92 10.61 10.35 -3.67
CA GLU A 92 10.17 11.58 -4.35
C GLU A 92 10.05 11.37 -5.88
N GLU A 93 10.95 10.58 -6.47
CA GLU A 93 10.87 10.23 -7.88
C GLU A 93 9.59 9.46 -8.21
N LEU A 94 9.22 8.48 -7.37
CA LEU A 94 7.97 7.74 -7.50
C LEU A 94 6.78 8.66 -7.25
N ALA A 95 6.81 9.49 -6.21
CA ALA A 95 5.73 10.42 -5.89
C ALA A 95 5.34 11.32 -7.07
N ALA A 96 6.33 11.77 -7.85
CA ALA A 96 6.14 12.63 -9.02
C ALA A 96 5.46 11.92 -10.21
N ARG A 97 5.60 10.59 -10.32
CA ARG A 97 5.13 9.79 -11.49
C ARG A 97 4.03 8.80 -11.14
N GLU A 98 3.76 8.59 -9.86
CA GLU A 98 2.87 7.55 -9.36
C GLU A 98 1.50 7.61 -10.02
N GLN A 99 0.85 8.78 -10.06
CA GLN A 99 -0.52 8.86 -10.53
C GLN A 99 -0.66 8.45 -11.99
N SER A 100 0.25 8.87 -12.86
CA SER A 100 0.18 8.48 -14.27
C SER A 100 0.44 6.99 -14.46
N ALA A 101 1.28 6.37 -13.63
CA ALA A 101 1.47 4.92 -13.62
C ALA A 101 0.19 4.19 -13.16
N ILE A 102 -0.46 4.67 -12.09
CA ILE A 102 -1.73 4.14 -11.60
C ILE A 102 -2.80 4.22 -12.69
N ASP A 103 -2.95 5.38 -13.32
CA ASP A 103 -3.95 5.62 -14.36
C ASP A 103 -3.75 4.68 -15.56
N HIS A 104 -2.50 4.56 -16.03
CA HIS A 104 -2.15 3.65 -17.13
C HIS A 104 -2.45 2.19 -16.79
N MET A 105 -2.01 1.70 -15.63
CA MET A 105 -2.25 0.31 -15.21
C MET A 105 -3.74 0.00 -15.10
N ASN A 106 -4.49 0.91 -14.50
CA ASN A 106 -5.92 0.73 -14.28
C ASN A 106 -6.79 0.91 -15.55
N ALA A 107 -6.25 1.53 -16.60
CA ALA A 107 -6.90 1.68 -17.90
C ALA A 107 -6.60 0.49 -18.82
N ASP A 108 -5.33 0.06 -18.87
CA ASP A 108 -4.84 -0.80 -19.95
C ASP A 108 -4.47 -2.22 -19.49
N HIS A 109 -4.30 -2.47 -18.18
CA HIS A 109 -3.68 -3.71 -17.67
C HIS A 109 -4.44 -4.37 -16.50
N LEU A 110 -5.78 -4.36 -16.56
CA LEU A 110 -6.63 -5.00 -15.53
C LEU A 110 -6.37 -6.52 -15.41
N ASP A 111 -5.98 -7.17 -16.50
CA ASP A 111 -5.57 -8.58 -16.54
C ASP A 111 -4.29 -8.83 -15.72
N ALA A 112 -3.29 -7.95 -15.82
CA ALA A 112 -2.09 -8.02 -15.00
C ALA A 112 -2.39 -7.74 -13.52
N ILE A 113 -3.28 -6.78 -13.23
CA ILE A 113 -3.70 -6.47 -11.86
C ILE A 113 -4.38 -7.68 -11.20
N ALA A 114 -5.22 -8.40 -11.93
CA ALA A 114 -5.83 -9.64 -11.45
C ALA A 114 -4.76 -10.69 -11.07
N VAL A 115 -3.71 -10.84 -11.89
CA VAL A 115 -2.59 -11.74 -11.59
C VAL A 115 -1.87 -11.31 -10.30
N TYR A 116 -1.63 -10.01 -10.11
CA TYR A 116 -1.01 -9.51 -8.87
C TYR A 116 -1.82 -9.85 -7.62
N ALA A 117 -3.13 -9.58 -7.67
CA ALA A 117 -4.03 -9.86 -6.57
C ALA A 117 -4.10 -11.36 -6.23
N GLN A 118 -4.33 -12.20 -7.24
CA GLN A 118 -4.56 -13.63 -7.04
C GLN A 118 -3.28 -14.38 -6.69
N HIS A 119 -2.17 -14.09 -7.37
CA HIS A 119 -0.94 -14.86 -7.19
C HIS A 119 -0.09 -14.34 -6.02
N PHE A 120 0.14 -13.03 -5.96
CA PHE A 120 1.09 -12.47 -4.99
C PHE A 120 0.44 -12.08 -3.67
N ALA A 121 -0.78 -11.52 -3.70
CA ALA A 121 -1.54 -11.23 -2.48
C ALA A 121 -2.41 -12.41 -2.01
N LYS A 122 -2.58 -13.46 -2.84
CA LYS A 122 -3.39 -14.65 -2.53
C LYS A 122 -4.83 -14.31 -2.14
N VAL A 123 -5.37 -13.24 -2.73
CA VAL A 123 -6.76 -12.82 -2.52
C VAL A 123 -7.63 -13.28 -3.68
N SER A 124 -8.87 -13.64 -3.36
CA SER A 124 -9.88 -13.99 -4.35
C SER A 124 -10.66 -12.75 -4.79
N GLY A 125 -11.57 -12.91 -5.74
CA GLY A 125 -12.42 -11.83 -6.25
C GLY A 125 -11.88 -11.17 -7.52
N ASN A 126 -12.67 -10.24 -8.03
CA ASN A 126 -12.43 -9.50 -9.27
C ASN A 126 -12.54 -7.99 -9.03
N GLY A 127 -12.31 -7.20 -10.09
CA GLY A 127 -12.44 -5.74 -10.01
C GLY A 127 -11.31 -5.04 -9.24
N TRP A 128 -10.21 -5.75 -8.97
CA TRP A 128 -9.02 -5.18 -8.36
C TRP A 128 -8.44 -4.05 -9.21
N ARG A 129 -8.07 -2.97 -8.55
CA ARG A 129 -7.42 -1.80 -9.14
C ARG A 129 -6.23 -1.40 -8.28
N ILE A 130 -5.22 -0.79 -8.89
CA ILE A 130 -4.10 -0.21 -8.15
C ILE A 130 -4.56 1.09 -7.49
N ALA A 131 -4.29 1.23 -6.20
CA ALA A 131 -4.54 2.44 -5.41
C ALA A 131 -3.26 3.25 -5.16
N GLY A 132 -2.10 2.59 -5.10
CA GLY A 132 -0.84 3.23 -4.75
C GLY A 132 0.38 2.42 -5.17
N PHE A 133 1.49 3.13 -5.37
CA PHE A 133 2.82 2.57 -5.48
C PHE A 133 3.74 3.24 -4.44
N ASP A 134 4.73 2.48 -3.99
CA ASP A 134 5.90 2.99 -3.28
C ASP A 134 7.12 2.13 -3.65
N ALA A 135 8.24 2.33 -2.93
CA ALA A 135 9.49 1.63 -3.23
C ALA A 135 9.42 0.12 -2.93
N ASP A 136 8.54 -0.32 -2.02
CA ASP A 136 8.48 -1.71 -1.56
C ASP A 136 7.38 -2.51 -2.27
N GLY A 137 6.41 -1.84 -2.89
CA GLY A 137 5.30 -2.53 -3.53
C GLY A 137 4.19 -1.66 -4.09
N MET A 138 3.03 -2.30 -4.22
CA MET A 138 1.79 -1.71 -4.68
C MET A 138 0.62 -2.10 -3.78
N ASP A 139 -0.35 -1.20 -3.66
CA ASP A 139 -1.59 -1.43 -2.95
C ASP A 139 -2.72 -1.63 -3.95
N LEU A 140 -3.52 -2.68 -3.76
CA LEU A 140 -4.68 -3.00 -4.58
C LEU A 140 -5.96 -2.84 -3.75
N VAL A 141 -7.03 -2.41 -4.42
CA VAL A 141 -8.36 -2.27 -3.82
C VAL A 141 -9.44 -2.88 -4.71
N SER A 142 -10.46 -3.47 -4.09
CA SER A 142 -11.70 -3.90 -4.75
C SER A 142 -12.87 -3.70 -3.79
N GLY A 143 -13.76 -2.75 -4.09
CA GLY A 143 -14.86 -2.41 -3.19
C GLY A 143 -14.36 -1.90 -1.83
N ASP A 144 -14.65 -2.65 -0.77
CA ASP A 144 -14.20 -2.38 0.61
C ASP A 144 -12.95 -3.21 0.99
N ASP A 145 -12.49 -4.08 0.09
CA ASP A 145 -11.31 -4.91 0.29
C ASP A 145 -10.05 -4.19 -0.20
N ALA A 146 -8.94 -4.41 0.51
CA ALA A 146 -7.62 -3.91 0.15
C ALA A 146 -6.56 -4.99 0.42
N CYS A 147 -5.53 -5.04 -0.41
CA CYS A 147 -4.37 -5.90 -0.17
C CYS A 147 -3.07 -5.24 -0.62
N ARG A 148 -1.97 -5.71 -0.04
CA ARG A 148 -0.62 -5.27 -0.33
C ARG A 148 0.09 -6.34 -1.16
N VAL A 149 0.74 -5.92 -2.24
CA VAL A 149 1.65 -6.77 -3.02
C VAL A 149 3.06 -6.19 -2.92
N PHE A 150 3.98 -6.93 -2.34
CA PHE A 150 5.39 -6.54 -2.26
C PHE A 150 6.14 -6.91 -3.53
N TYR A 151 7.09 -6.06 -3.93
CA TYR A 151 8.05 -6.42 -4.96
C TYR A 151 9.03 -7.49 -4.42
N PRO A 152 9.65 -8.29 -5.31
CA PRO A 152 10.70 -9.23 -4.89
C PRO A 152 11.87 -8.54 -4.18
N GLN A 153 12.17 -7.30 -4.56
CA GLN A 153 13.16 -6.41 -3.93
C GLN A 153 12.64 -4.97 -3.99
N PRO A 154 12.98 -4.11 -3.00
CA PRO A 154 12.67 -2.68 -3.08
C PRO A 154 13.29 -2.02 -4.32
N LEU A 155 12.57 -1.05 -4.90
CA LEU A 155 13.05 -0.28 -6.04
C LEU A 155 14.21 0.63 -5.64
N GLY A 156 15.28 0.60 -6.42
CA GLY A 156 16.40 1.53 -6.29
C GLY A 156 16.13 2.89 -6.92
N ALA A 157 15.29 2.94 -7.95
CA ALA A 157 14.91 4.15 -8.68
C ALA A 157 13.52 4.06 -9.29
N ALA A 158 12.83 5.19 -9.51
CA ALA A 158 11.45 5.16 -10.03
C ALA A 158 11.35 4.58 -11.46
N GLY A 159 12.43 4.65 -12.24
CA GLY A 159 12.49 4.07 -13.58
C GLY A 159 12.37 2.53 -13.61
N GLU A 160 12.60 1.88 -12.46
CA GLU A 160 12.56 0.43 -12.34
C GLU A 160 11.13 -0.11 -12.30
N LEU A 161 10.15 0.67 -11.82
CA LEU A 161 8.77 0.23 -11.57
C LEU A 161 8.19 -0.59 -12.73
N ARG A 162 8.31 -0.10 -13.97
CA ARG A 162 7.75 -0.77 -15.14
C ARG A 162 8.33 -2.17 -15.36
N HIS A 163 9.65 -2.33 -15.22
CA HIS A 163 10.27 -3.63 -15.48
C HIS A 163 9.84 -4.65 -14.42
N VAL A 164 9.81 -4.23 -13.15
CA VAL A 164 9.39 -5.08 -12.03
C VAL A 164 7.95 -5.56 -12.22
N LEU A 165 7.03 -4.66 -12.60
CA LEU A 165 5.63 -5.04 -12.86
C LEU A 165 5.49 -6.04 -14.01
N VAL A 166 6.25 -5.85 -15.09
CA VAL A 166 6.24 -6.79 -16.24
C VAL A 166 6.76 -8.16 -15.84
N ASP A 167 7.87 -8.22 -15.09
CA ASP A 167 8.47 -9.48 -14.66
C ASP A 167 7.57 -10.22 -13.66
N MET A 168 6.96 -9.50 -12.72
CA MET A 168 5.96 -10.06 -11.81
C MET A 168 4.73 -10.61 -12.57
N ALA A 169 4.23 -9.89 -13.58
CA ALA A 169 3.07 -10.36 -14.35
C ALA A 169 3.40 -11.65 -15.12
N ARG A 170 4.60 -11.73 -15.72
CA ARG A 170 5.08 -12.94 -16.39
C ARG A 170 5.21 -14.12 -15.43
N ALA A 171 5.83 -13.89 -14.27
CA ALA A 171 6.03 -14.93 -13.26
C ALA A 171 4.68 -15.46 -12.73
N GLY A 172 3.74 -14.56 -12.41
CA GLY A 172 2.41 -14.95 -11.92
C GLY A 172 1.61 -15.75 -12.95
N ARG A 173 1.64 -15.34 -14.24
CA ARG A 173 0.95 -16.07 -15.33
C ARG A 173 1.49 -17.49 -15.52
N ALA A 174 2.81 -17.64 -15.53
CA ALA A 174 3.44 -18.95 -15.72
C ALA A 174 3.03 -19.97 -14.64
N ILE A 175 2.76 -19.51 -13.42
CA ILE A 175 2.33 -20.39 -12.32
C ILE A 175 0.83 -20.72 -12.44
N VAL A 176 -0.02 -19.75 -12.80
CA VAL A 176 -1.44 -20.00 -13.04
C VAL A 176 -1.66 -21.01 -14.16
N ASP A 177 -0.89 -20.90 -15.25
CA ASP A 177 -0.96 -21.83 -16.38
C ASP A 177 -0.54 -23.25 -15.94
N ALA A 178 0.52 -23.38 -15.13
CA ALA A 178 0.98 -24.67 -14.61
C ALA A 178 -0.01 -25.33 -13.64
N GLU A 179 -0.74 -24.55 -12.82
CA GLU A 179 -1.77 -25.07 -11.92
C GLU A 179 -3.05 -25.51 -12.65
N THR A 180 -3.31 -24.96 -13.85
CA THR A 180 -4.49 -25.30 -14.65
C THR A 180 -4.28 -26.58 -15.47
N GLU A 181 -3.02 -26.96 -15.73
CA GLU A 181 -2.65 -28.18 -16.47
C GLU A 181 -2.56 -29.45 -15.60
N THR A 182 -2.64 -29.32 -14.27
CA THR A 182 -2.62 -30.42 -13.28
C THR A 182 -3.98 -30.72 -12.67
#